data_AF-A0AAV0VNZ6-F1
#
_entry.id   AF-A0AAV0VNZ6-F1
#
_cell.length_a   1.000
_cell.length_b   1.000
_cell.length_c   1.000
_cell.angle_alpha   90.00
_cell.angle_beta   90.00
_cell.angle_gamma   90.00
#
_symmetry.space_group_name_H-M   'P 1'
#
loop_
_entity.id
_entity.type
_entity.pdbx_description
1 polymer ?
#
loop_
_entity_poly.entity_id
_entity_poly.type
_entity_poly.pdbx_seq_one_letter_code
_entity_poly.pdbx_strand_id
1 'polypeptide(L)'
;MLLTTKHSDQVIEIQKRDRIIKKPLFVEDYITGKSYIDRSDQMSSYSTPLKKTIKWYKKVAHDILLSTSSVNALSLFKSVTKNKSITITTFKEEIVKQLLYV
;
A
#
# COMPACT_ATOMS: atom_id res chain seq x y z
N MET A 1 6.76 13.07 19.69
CA MET A 1 7.42 14.29 19.19
C MET A 1 7.72 14.08 17.71
N LEU A 2 7.43 15.04 16.84
CA LEU A 2 7.68 14.97 15.40
C LEU A 2 8.70 16.05 15.03
N LEU A 3 9.60 15.74 14.10
CA LEU A 3 10.68 16.62 13.66
C LEU A 3 10.62 16.77 12.15
N THR A 4 10.91 17.96 11.65
CA THR A 4 10.95 18.23 10.21
C THR A 4 12.02 19.23 9.86
N THR A 5 12.66 19.04 8.70
CA THR A 5 13.69 19.92 8.14
C THR A 5 13.21 20.70 6.91
N LYS A 6 12.03 20.36 6.38
CA LYS A 6 11.47 20.92 5.13
C LYS A 6 10.37 21.97 5.40
N HIS A 7 9.56 21.76 6.44
CA HIS A 7 8.35 22.55 6.65
C HIS A 7 8.62 23.70 7.62
N SER A 8 8.02 24.87 7.35
CA SER A 8 7.96 25.99 8.30
C SER A 8 6.86 25.77 9.34
N ASP A 9 6.64 26.76 10.20
CA ASP A 9 5.57 26.93 11.19
C ASP A 9 4.15 27.09 10.61
N GLN A 10 3.86 26.47 9.45
CA GLN A 10 2.56 26.57 8.79
C GLN A 10 1.51 25.70 9.47
N VAL A 11 0.30 26.26 9.64
CA VAL A 11 -0.88 25.58 10.18
C VAL A 11 -1.97 25.57 9.12
N ILE A 12 -2.56 24.40 8.89
CA ILE A 12 -3.67 24.19 7.96
C ILE A 12 -4.97 23.89 8.70
N GLU A 13 -6.08 24.30 8.10
CA GLU A 13 -7.43 23.94 8.51
C GLU A 13 -7.87 22.69 7.74
N ILE A 14 -8.16 21.62 8.47
CA ILE A 14 -8.63 20.36 7.90
C ILE A 14 -10.08 20.16 8.31
N GLN A 15 -10.95 19.99 7.32
CA GLN A 15 -12.33 19.64 7.56
C GLN A 15 -12.43 18.13 7.87
N LYS A 16 -12.79 17.79 9.10
CA LYS A 16 -13.25 16.44 9.47
C LYS A 16 -14.78 16.44 9.54
N ARG A 17 -15.38 15.24 9.44
CA ARG A 17 -16.84 14.97 9.35
C ARG A 17 -17.73 16.09 9.91
N ASP A 18 -17.56 16.44 11.19
CA ASP A 18 -18.41 17.44 11.85
C ASP A 18 -17.65 18.66 12.41
N ARG A 19 -16.35 18.82 12.10
CA ARG A 19 -15.54 19.91 12.68
C ARG A 19 -14.32 20.28 11.84
N ILE A 20 -14.00 21.56 11.84
CA ILE A 20 -12.73 22.09 11.31
C ILE A 20 -11.67 22.00 12.42
N ILE A 21 -10.55 21.36 12.12
CA ILE A 21 -9.42 21.21 13.06
C ILE A 21 -8.21 21.90 12.47
N LYS A 22 -7.55 22.75 13.27
CA LYS A 22 -6.26 23.34 12.93
C LYS A 22 -5.14 22.38 13.31
N LYS A 23 -4.30 22.02 12.34
CA LYS A 23 -3.11 21.18 12.56
C LYS A 23 -1.91 21.74 11.78
N PRO A 24 -0.67 21.55 12.27
CA PRO A 24 0.50 21.93 11.50
C PRO A 24 0.55 21.17 10.16
N LEU A 25 0.96 21.84 9.08
CA LEU A 25 1.06 21.24 7.75
C LEU A 25 1.94 19.98 7.75
N PHE A 26 3.09 20.05 8.42
CA PHE A 26 4.04 18.94 8.46
C PHE A 26 3.44 17.66 9.07
N VAL A 27 2.46 17.78 9.97
CA VAL A 27 1.81 16.62 10.60
C VAL A 27 0.94 15.91 9.56
N GLU A 28 0.22 16.68 8.75
CA GLU A 28 -0.65 16.11 7.72
C GLU A 28 0.19 15.45 6.62
N ASP A 29 1.22 16.13 6.12
CA ASP A 29 2.12 15.56 5.11
C ASP A 29 2.79 14.27 5.58
N TYR A 30 3.19 14.21 6.86
CA TYR A 30 3.71 12.98 7.46
C TYR A 30 2.67 11.85 7.49
N ILE A 31 1.44 12.15 7.92
CA ILE A 31 0.36 11.15 7.98
C ILE A 31 0.01 10.64 6.57
N THR A 32 -0.10 11.54 5.60
CA THR A 32 -0.35 11.19 4.19
C THR A 32 0.78 10.32 3.66
N GLY A 33 2.04 10.68 3.89
CA GLY A 33 3.20 9.87 3.51
C GLY A 33 3.16 8.46 4.11
N LYS A 34 2.93 8.36 5.42
CA LYS A 34 2.83 7.07 6.13
C LYS A 34 1.67 6.22 5.61
N SER A 35 0.55 6.84 5.26
CA SER A 35 -0.65 6.13 4.81
C SER A 35 -0.44 5.28 3.55
N TYR A 36 0.48 5.68 2.67
CA TYR A 36 0.80 4.90 1.47
C TYR A 36 1.47 3.57 1.81
N ILE A 37 2.37 3.56 2.80
CA ILE A 37 3.04 2.35 3.28
C ILE A 37 2.01 1.43 3.92
N ASP A 38 1.20 1.97 4.84
CA ASP A 38 0.14 1.22 5.52
C ASP A 38 -0.84 0.58 4.50
N ARG A 39 -1.18 1.32 3.42
CA ARG A 39 -2.06 0.82 2.34
C ARG A 39 -1.40 -0.31 1.54
N SER A 40 -0.11 -0.18 1.22
CA SER A 40 0.64 -1.23 0.51
C SER A 40 0.70 -2.52 1.34
N ASP A 41 0.99 -2.42 2.63
CA ASP A 41 0.99 -3.55 3.56
C ASP A 41 -0.40 -4.19 3.68
N GLN A 42 -1.44 -3.36 3.75
CA GLN A 42 -2.83 -3.85 3.74
C GLN A 42 -3.11 -4.65 2.46
N MET A 43 -2.74 -4.13 1.28
CA MET A 43 -2.91 -4.81 0.00
C MET A 43 -2.15 -6.13 -0.08
N SER A 44 -0.92 -6.16 0.46
CA SER A 44 -0.09 -7.35 0.57
C SER A 44 -0.73 -8.44 1.43
N SER A 45 -1.36 -8.03 2.55
CA SER A 45 -2.00 -8.94 3.51
C SER A 45 -3.26 -9.66 2.98
N TYR A 46 -3.89 -9.13 1.93
CA TYR A 46 -5.04 -9.80 1.30
C TYR A 46 -4.56 -11.02 0.52
N SER A 47 -4.99 -12.22 0.93
CA SER A 47 -4.59 -13.49 0.32
C SER A 47 -3.06 -13.68 0.36
N THR A 48 -2.51 -13.64 1.56
CA THR A 48 -1.07 -13.80 1.83
C THR A 48 -0.54 -15.18 1.39
N PRO A 49 0.56 -15.23 0.62
CA PRO A 49 1.19 -16.47 0.16
C PRO A 49 2.06 -17.17 1.22
N LEU A 50 2.33 -16.49 2.35
CA LEU A 50 3.14 -17.04 3.45
C LEU A 50 2.50 -18.28 4.07
N LYS A 51 3.29 -19.35 4.18
CA LYS A 51 2.93 -20.60 4.86
C LYS A 51 3.92 -20.91 5.98
N LYS A 52 3.54 -21.82 6.88
CA LYS A 52 4.43 -22.32 7.94
C LYS A 52 5.67 -22.95 7.27
N THR A 53 6.86 -22.50 7.66
CA THR A 53 8.13 -22.96 7.12
C THR A 53 9.21 -22.83 8.19
N ILE A 54 10.12 -23.80 8.25
CA ILE A 54 11.23 -23.86 9.22
C ILE A 54 12.30 -22.80 8.92
N LYS A 55 12.59 -22.56 7.64
CA LYS A 55 13.65 -21.65 7.19
C LYS A 55 13.12 -20.23 6.97
N TRP A 56 13.57 -19.26 7.77
CA TRP A 56 13.07 -17.87 7.75
C TRP A 56 13.26 -17.17 6.40
N TYR A 57 14.41 -17.39 5.73
CA TYR A 57 14.72 -16.75 4.46
C TYR A 57 13.75 -17.14 3.34
N LYS A 58 13.16 -18.34 3.40
CA LYS A 58 12.12 -18.76 2.44
C LYS A 58 10.86 -17.91 2.60
N LYS A 59 10.49 -17.53 3.82
CA LYS A 59 9.34 -16.66 4.06
C LYS A 59 9.57 -15.28 3.43
N VAL A 60 10.75 -14.71 3.64
CA VAL A 60 11.14 -13.42 3.04
C VAL A 60 11.10 -13.48 1.52
N ALA A 61 11.66 -14.54 0.92
CA ALA A 61 11.62 -14.72 -0.52
C ALA A 61 10.18 -14.80 -1.07
N HIS A 62 9.29 -15.58 -0.45
CA HIS A 62 7.90 -15.67 -0.90
C HIS A 62 7.16 -14.35 -0.75
N ASP A 63 7.40 -13.61 0.33
CA ASP A 63 6.73 -12.34 0.56
C ASP A 63 7.13 -11.28 -0.48
N ILE A 64 8.42 -11.17 -0.77
CA ILE A 64 8.93 -10.26 -1.81
C ILE A 64 8.43 -10.69 -3.20
N LEU A 65 8.55 -11.98 -3.52
CA LEU A 65 8.28 -12.49 -4.86
C LEU A 65 6.80 -12.58 -5.22
N LEU A 66 5.91 -12.77 -4.24
CA LEU A 66 4.48 -12.97 -4.50
C LEU A 66 3.63 -11.83 -3.93
N SER A 67 3.95 -11.32 -2.74
CA SER A 67 3.15 -10.24 -2.15
C SER A 67 3.57 -8.88 -2.72
N THR A 68 4.84 -8.47 -2.55
CA THR A 68 5.33 -7.16 -3.01
C THR A 68 5.28 -7.02 -4.53
N SER A 69 5.71 -8.03 -5.26
CA SER A 69 5.68 -8.02 -6.73
C SER A 69 4.25 -7.83 -7.28
N SER A 70 3.25 -8.51 -6.70
CA SER A 70 1.86 -8.43 -7.14
C SER A 70 1.27 -7.05 -6.90
N VAL A 71 1.58 -6.41 -5.76
CA VAL A 71 1.13 -5.04 -5.46
C VAL A 71 1.75 -4.04 -6.44
N ASN A 72 3.05 -4.20 -6.76
CA ASN A 72 3.73 -3.37 -7.74
C ASN A 72 3.18 -3.57 -9.16
N ALA A 73 2.98 -4.83 -9.56
CA ALA A 73 2.39 -5.18 -10.86
C ALA A 73 0.97 -4.62 -10.99
N LEU A 74 0.17 -4.67 -9.94
CA LEU A 74 -1.15 -4.04 -9.91
C LEU A 74 -1.06 -2.52 -10.08
N SER A 75 -0.11 -1.86 -9.40
CA SER A 75 0.10 -0.42 -9.52
C SER A 75 0.44 -0.03 -10.97
N LEU A 76 1.35 -0.78 -11.60
CA LEU A 76 1.70 -0.61 -13.01
C LEU A 76 0.51 -0.88 -13.94
N PHE A 77 -0.23 -1.96 -13.72
CA PHE A 77 -1.41 -2.31 -14.51
C PHE A 77 -2.48 -1.20 -14.45
N LYS A 78 -2.74 -0.66 -13.26
CA LYS A 78 -3.66 0.49 -13.08
C LYS A 78 -3.16 1.72 -13.82
N SER A 79 -1.84 1.96 -13.83
CA SER A 79 -1.24 3.09 -14.51
C SER A 79 -1.34 2.99 -16.03
N VAL A 80 -1.10 1.80 -16.59
CA VAL A 80 -1.12 1.58 -18.05
C VAL A 80 -2.54 1.52 -18.60
N THR A 81 -3.41 0.73 -17.97
CA THR A 81 -4.78 0.47 -18.45
C THR A 81 -5.75 1.59 -18.07
N LYS A 82 -5.33 2.54 -17.22
CA LYS A 82 -6.17 3.58 -16.57
C LYS A 82 -7.39 3.02 -15.81
N ASN A 83 -7.45 1.70 -15.63
CA ASN A 83 -8.51 1.02 -14.90
C ASN A 83 -8.22 1.07 -13.41
N LYS A 84 -8.95 1.92 -12.68
CA LYS A 84 -8.77 2.10 -11.24
C LYS A 84 -9.59 1.13 -10.37
N SER A 85 -10.59 0.46 -10.94
CA SER A 85 -11.59 -0.32 -10.18
C SER A 85 -11.12 -1.71 -9.79
N ILE A 86 -10.08 -2.25 -10.44
CA ILE A 86 -9.60 -3.60 -10.15
C ILE A 86 -9.02 -3.70 -8.72
N THR A 87 -9.49 -4.70 -7.98
CA THR A 87 -9.05 -5.01 -6.60
C THR A 87 -7.83 -5.93 -6.64
N ILE A 88 -7.03 -5.93 -5.56
CA ILE A 88 -5.87 -6.83 -5.46
C ILE A 88 -6.25 -8.31 -5.50
N THR A 89 -7.41 -8.68 -4.97
CA THR A 89 -7.90 -10.07 -4.98
C THR A 89 -8.24 -10.54 -6.39
N THR A 90 -9.03 -9.76 -7.14
CA THR A 90 -9.40 -10.09 -8.52
C THR A 90 -8.17 -10.10 -9.43
N PHE A 91 -7.22 -9.17 -9.23
CA PHE A 91 -5.96 -9.18 -9.97
C PHE A 91 -5.14 -10.46 -9.72
N LYS A 92 -5.02 -10.89 -8.45
CA LYS A 92 -4.34 -12.16 -8.10
C LYS A 92 -5.06 -13.37 -8.72
N GLU A 93 -6.39 -13.39 -8.72
CA GLU A 93 -7.18 -14.46 -9.36
C GLU A 93 -6.90 -14.55 -10.86
N GLU A 94 -6.87 -13.43 -11.57
CA GLU A 94 -6.56 -13.41 -13.00
C GLU A 94 -5.14 -13.89 -13.30
N ILE A 95 -4.15 -13.52 -12.47
CA ILE A 95 -2.79 -14.06 -12.58
C ILE A 95 -2.79 -15.58 -12.41
N VAL A 96 -3.47 -16.09 -11.38
CA VAL A 96 -3.53 -17.54 -11.11
C VAL A 96 -4.22 -18.28 -12.25
N LYS A 97 -5.33 -17.74 -12.78
CA LYS A 97 -6.00 -18.31 -13.97
C LYS A 97 -5.04 -18.37 -15.15
N GLN A 98 -4.33 -17.27 -15.44
CA GLN A 98 -3.37 -17.25 -16.55
C GLN A 98 -2.22 -18.23 -16.36
N LEU A 99 -1.77 -18.50 -15.13
CA LEU A 99 -0.71 -19.47 -14.85
C LEU A 99 -1.17 -20.93 -14.90
N LEU A 100 -2.44 -21.20 -14.59
CA LEU A 100 -3.00 -22.57 -14.57
C LEU A 100 -3.48 -23.05 -15.94
N TYR A 101 -3.90 -22.13 -16.82
CA TYR A 101 -4.39 -22.44 -18.17
C TYR A 101 -3.33 -22.21 -19.25
N VAL A 102 -2.04 -22.23 -18.87
CA VAL A 102 -0.92 -22.49 -19.80
C VAL A 102 -0.80 -23.99 -20.02
#